data_AF-A0A3D8Q027-F1
#
_entry.id   AF-A0A3D8Q027-F1
#
_cell.length_a   1.000
_cell.length_b   1.000
_cell.length_c   1.000
_cell.angle_alpha   90.00
_cell.angle_beta   90.00
_cell.angle_gamma   90.00
#
_symmetry.space_group_name_H-M   'P 1'
#
loop_
_entity.id
_entity.type
_entity.pdbx_description
1 polymer ?
#
loop_
_entity_poly.entity_id
_entity_poly.type
_entity_poly.pdbx_seq_one_letter_code
_entity_poly.pdbx_strand_id
1 'polypeptide(L)'
;MTRLIELMKKVQKHHDIESLETVLNLFEPKIRASLKQTSPQEQDDLYQELKIKVIEIVRKYDYSNTYGFWEFTDKLKEQNSLEYTESK
;
A
#
# COMPACT_ATOMS: atom_id res chain seq x y z
N MET A 1 7.63 11.01 9.96
CA MET A 1 7.46 9.65 9.42
C MET A 1 6.28 9.68 8.45
N THR A 2 6.52 9.66 7.13
CA THR A 2 5.45 9.79 6.12
C THR A 2 4.77 8.44 5.92
N ARG A 3 3.44 8.39 6.05
CA ARG A 3 2.66 7.15 5.93
C ARG A 3 2.54 6.77 4.45
N LEU A 4 2.67 5.48 4.13
CA LEU A 4 2.59 4.95 2.76
C LEU A 4 1.34 5.44 2.01
N ILE A 5 0.18 5.43 2.68
CA ILE A 5 -1.09 5.91 2.12
C ILE A 5 -1.02 7.38 1.71
N GLU A 6 -0.33 8.23 2.47
CA GLU A 6 -0.20 9.65 2.13
C GLU A 6 0.70 9.88 0.91
N LEU A 7 1.78 9.10 0.77
CA LEU A 7 2.59 9.11 -0.44
C LEU A 7 1.76 8.69 -1.66
N MET A 8 1.01 7.59 -1.55
CA MET A 8 0.21 7.11 -2.68
C MET A 8 -0.91 8.11 -3.04
N LYS A 9 -1.54 8.78 -2.07
CA LYS A 9 -2.49 9.88 -2.31
C LYS A 9 -1.84 11.04 -3.07
N LYS A 10 -0.61 11.43 -2.71
CA LYS A 10 0.14 12.49 -3.43
C LYS A 10 0.41 12.10 -4.88
N VAL A 11 0.82 10.85 -5.13
CA VAL A 11 1.02 10.33 -6.48
C VAL A 11 -0.28 10.40 -7.30
N GLN A 12 -1.40 9.95 -6.73
CA GLN A 12 -2.68 9.93 -7.45
C GLN A 12 -3.27 11.33 -7.70
N LYS A 13 -3.19 12.23 -6.73
CA LYS A 13 -3.83 13.56 -6.80
C LYS A 13 -2.97 14.63 -7.46
N HIS A 14 -1.66 14.55 -7.29
CA HIS A 14 -0.73 15.61 -7.69
C HIS A 14 0.31 15.15 -8.70
N HIS A 15 0.25 13.89 -9.16
CA HIS A 15 1.27 13.29 -10.02
C HIS A 15 2.70 13.44 -9.47
N ASP A 16 2.83 13.44 -8.13
CA ASP A 16 4.08 13.70 -7.43
C ASP A 16 5.08 12.55 -7.66
N ILE A 17 6.10 12.84 -8.47
CA ILE A 17 7.13 11.88 -8.88
C ILE A 17 8.03 11.53 -7.68
N GLU A 18 8.34 12.46 -6.80
CA GLU A 18 9.19 12.22 -5.62
C GLU A 18 8.51 11.25 -4.65
N SER A 19 7.19 11.41 -4.47
CA SER A 19 6.39 10.46 -3.68
C SER A 19 6.38 9.07 -4.34
N LEU A 20 6.29 8.99 -5.67
CA LEU A 20 6.32 7.70 -6.38
C LEU A 20 7.67 7.00 -6.23
N GLU A 21 8.77 7.74 -6.37
CA GLU A 21 10.13 7.24 -6.16
C GLU A 21 10.32 6.75 -4.72
N THR A 22 9.82 7.52 -3.75
CA THR A 22 9.84 7.11 -2.34
C THR A 22 9.09 5.79 -2.14
N VAL A 23 7.92 5.61 -2.75
CA VAL A 23 7.18 4.34 -2.67
C VAL A 23 7.97 3.20 -3.29
N LEU A 24 8.56 3.38 -4.47
CA LEU A 24 9.40 2.35 -5.10
C LEU A 24 10.57 1.96 -4.20
N ASN A 25 11.26 2.93 -3.59
CA ASN A 25 12.36 2.68 -2.67
C ASN A 25 11.92 1.92 -1.41
N LEU A 26 10.70 2.16 -0.91
CA LEU A 26 10.13 1.39 0.20
C LEU A 26 9.87 -0.08 -0.16
N PHE A 27 9.51 -0.37 -1.43
CA PHE A 27 9.27 -1.74 -1.91
C PHE A 27 10.54 -2.46 -2.38
N GLU A 28 11.65 -1.74 -2.56
CA GLU A 28 12.92 -2.28 -3.05
C GLU A 28 13.41 -3.55 -2.30
N PRO A 29 13.35 -3.63 -0.95
CA PRO A 29 13.78 -4.84 -0.25
C PRO A 29 12.95 -6.08 -0.61
N LYS A 30 11.63 -5.88 -0.81
CA LYS A 30 10.70 -6.95 -1.21
C LYS A 30 10.94 -7.36 -2.66
N ILE A 31 11.13 -6.39 -3.56
CA ILE A 31 11.43 -6.66 -4.98
C ILE A 31 12.71 -7.51 -5.08
N ARG A 32 13.80 -7.07 -4.46
CA ARG A 32 15.08 -7.79 -4.49
C ARG A 32 15.00 -9.20 -3.90
N ALA A 33 14.20 -9.40 -2.86
CA ALA A 33 13.97 -10.72 -2.30
C ALA A 33 13.23 -11.65 -3.29
N SER A 34 12.29 -11.13 -4.07
CA SER A 34 11.58 -11.89 -5.10
C SER A 34 12.49 -12.26 -6.28
N LEU A 35 13.39 -11.36 -6.71
CA LEU A 35 14.32 -11.64 -7.82
C LEU A 35 15.20 -12.87 -7.57
N LYS A 36 15.58 -13.12 -6.31
CA LYS A 36 16.39 -14.30 -5.93
C LYS A 36 15.69 -15.64 -6.20
N GLN A 37 14.39 -15.63 -6.47
CA GLN A 37 13.59 -16.82 -6.79
C GLN A 37 13.43 -17.02 -8.30
N THR A 38 14.15 -16.24 -9.12
CA THR A 38 14.10 -16.23 -10.58
C THR A 38 15.48 -16.48 -11.18
N SER A 39 15.53 -17.05 -12.38
CA SER A 39 16.79 -17.31 -13.08
C SER A 39 17.57 -16.01 -13.30
N PRO A 40 18.92 -15.99 -13.19
CA PRO A 40 19.69 -14.76 -13.34
C PRO A 40 19.42 -14.01 -14.66
N GLN A 41 19.12 -14.74 -15.72
CA GLN A 41 18.84 -14.20 -17.05
C GLN A 41 17.52 -13.42 -17.12
N GLU A 42 16.55 -13.75 -16.26
CA GLU A 42 15.22 -13.13 -16.25
C GLU A 42 15.08 -12.06 -15.15
N GLN A 43 16.08 -11.90 -14.27
CA GLN A 43 15.99 -11.00 -13.10
C GLN A 43 15.85 -9.53 -13.48
N ASP A 44 16.53 -9.07 -14.54
CA ASP A 44 16.47 -7.66 -14.95
C ASP A 44 15.11 -7.29 -15.55
N ASP A 45 14.52 -8.19 -16.34
CA ASP A 45 13.19 -8.02 -16.89
C ASP A 45 12.14 -8.05 -15.78
N LEU A 46 12.22 -9.05 -14.89
CA LEU A 46 11.32 -9.16 -13.73
C LEU A 46 11.43 -7.94 -12.80
N TYR A 47 12.62 -7.39 -12.60
CA TYR A 47 12.81 -6.18 -11.80
C TYR A 47 12.02 -5.00 -12.38
N GLN A 48 12.08 -4.81 -13.70
CA GLN A 48 11.33 -3.77 -14.38
C GLN A 48 9.82 -4.01 -14.31
N GLU A 49 9.36 -5.23 -14.56
CA GLU A 49 7.93 -5.58 -14.49
C GLU A 49 7.35 -5.34 -13.09
N LEU A 50 8.08 -5.75 -12.04
CA LEU A 50 7.66 -5.54 -10.66
C LEU A 50 7.54 -4.04 -10.33
N LYS A 51 8.48 -3.20 -10.79
CA LYS A 51 8.39 -1.75 -10.59
C LYS A 51 7.21 -1.15 -11.35
N ILE A 52 6.97 -1.57 -12.59
CA ILE A 52 5.79 -1.14 -13.35
C ILE A 52 4.52 -1.54 -12.60
N LYS A 53 4.44 -2.77 -12.09
CA LYS A 53 3.29 -3.22 -11.30
C LYS A 53 3.06 -2.41 -10.03
N VAL A 54 4.12 -2.07 -9.30
CA VAL A 54 4.01 -1.19 -8.12
C VAL A 54 3.45 0.17 -8.53
N ILE A 55 3.95 0.77 -9.62
CA ILE A 55 3.44 2.06 -10.13
C ILE A 55 1.95 1.96 -10.48
N GLU A 56 1.54 0.90 -11.18
CA GLU A 56 0.13 0.67 -11.53
C GLU A 56 -0.77 0.55 -10.30
N ILE A 57 -0.34 -0.22 -9.30
CA ILE A 57 -1.06 -0.40 -8.04
C ILE A 57 -1.16 0.95 -7.33
N VAL A 58 -0.07 1.69 -7.17
CA VAL A 58 -0.07 3.01 -6.52
C VAL A 58 -1.06 3.96 -7.19
N ARG A 59 -1.15 3.95 -8.53
CA ARG A 59 -2.07 4.82 -9.27
C ARG A 59 -3.54 4.39 -9.19
N LYS A 60 -3.81 3.09 -9.00
CA LYS A 60 -5.17 2.52 -9.06
C LYS A 60 -5.72 2.12 -7.69
N TYR A 61 -4.90 2.15 -6.64
CA TYR A 61 -5.29 1.68 -5.31
C TYR A 61 -6.48 2.50 -4.78
N ASP A 62 -7.55 1.81 -4.40
CA ASP A 62 -8.75 2.39 -3.84
C ASP A 62 -8.67 2.44 -2.31
N TYR A 63 -8.63 3.65 -1.75
CA TYR A 63 -8.59 3.86 -0.31
C TYR A 63 -9.98 3.84 0.34
N SER A 64 -11.07 3.86 -0.42
CA SER A 64 -12.42 4.03 0.13
C SER A 64 -12.83 2.88 1.07
N ASN A 65 -12.32 1.68 0.82
CA ASN A 65 -12.55 0.48 1.63
C ASN A 65 -11.38 0.15 2.58
N THR A 66 -10.40 1.05 2.72
CA THR A 66 -9.22 0.80 3.56
C THR A 66 -9.27 1.68 4.80
N TYR A 67 -9.41 1.06 5.97
CA TYR A 67 -9.34 1.76 7.25
C TYR A 67 -7.88 1.92 7.69
N GLY A 68 -7.51 3.13 8.14
CA GLY A 68 -6.34 3.29 8.98
C GLY A 68 -6.50 2.53 10.29
N PHE A 69 -5.39 2.21 10.97
CA PHE A 69 -5.43 1.46 12.24
C PHE A 69 -6.40 2.06 13.26
N TRP A 70 -6.38 3.38 13.44
CA TRP A 70 -7.26 4.06 14.39
C TRP A 70 -8.73 4.08 13.92
N GLU A 71 -8.97 4.35 12.64
CA GLU A 71 -10.32 4.29 12.05
C GLU A 71 -10.91 2.88 12.20
N PHE A 72 -10.07 1.84 12.04
CA PHE A 72 -10.46 0.45 12.27
C PHE A 72 -10.79 0.18 13.73
N THR A 73 -9.98 0.68 14.69
CA THR A 73 -10.29 0.51 16.12
C THR A 73 -11.59 1.20 16.53
N ASP A 74 -11.88 2.37 15.95
CA ASP A 74 -13.12 3.09 16.23
C ASP A 74 -14.32 2.36 15.63
N LYS A 75 -14.20 1.81 14.42
CA LYS A 75 -15.22 0.93 13.83
C LYS A 75 -15.49 -0.32 14.66
N LEU A 76 -14.45 -0.96 15.18
CA LEU A 76 -14.60 -2.10 16.08
C LEU A 76 -15.33 -1.71 17.37
N LYS A 77 -15.01 -0.56 17.96
CA LYS A 77 -15.72 -0.07 19.16
C LYS A 77 -17.19 0.19 18.85
N GLU A 78 -17.51 0.86 17.74
CA GLU A 78 -18.90 1.11 17.31
C GLU A 78 -19.70 -0.20 17.17
N GLN A 79 -19.10 -1.23 16.57
CA GLN A 79 -19.75 -2.54 16.41
C GLN A 79 -19.96 -3.29 17.74
N ASN A 80 -18.96 -3.28 18.63
CA ASN A 80 -19.04 -3.96 19.93
C ASN A 80 -19.87 -3.19 20.97
N SER A 81 -20.08 -1.87 20.80
CA SER A 81 -20.92 -1.07 21.70
C SER A 81 -22.42 -1.38 21.54
N LEU A 82 -22.84 -1.88 20.37
CA LEU A 82 -24.23 -2.23 20.08
C LEU A 82 -24.65 -3.56 20.72
N GLU A 83 -23.71 -4.47 21.02
CA GLU A 83 -24.00 -5.76 21.69
C GLU A 83 -24.41 -5.60 23.16
N TYR A 84 -24.06 -4.49 23.82
CA TYR A 84 -24.37 -4.27 25.24
C TYR A 84 -25.71 -3.56 25.49
N THR A 85 -26.33 -2.99 24.45
CA THR A 85 -27.58 -2.23 24.59
C THR A 85 -28.86 -3.05 24.39
N GLU A 86 -28.77 -4.30 23.89
CA GLU A 86 -29.94 -5.18 23.68
C GLU A 86 -30.21 -6.14 24.86
N SER A 87 -29.47 -6.03 25.97
CA SER A 87 -29.74 -6.77 27.21
C SER A 87 -30.21 -5.85 28.32
N LYS A 88 -31.43 -5.30 28.21
CA LYS A 88 -32.14 -4.68 29.33
C LYS A 88 -33.65 -4.85 29.23
#